data_AF-A0A7K2QIW1-F1
#
_entry.id   AF-A0A7K2QIW1-F1
#
_cell.length_a   1.000
_cell.length_b   1.000
_cell.length_c   1.000
_cell.angle_alpha   90.00
_cell.angle_beta   90.00
_cell.angle_gamma   90.00
#
_symmetry.space_group_name_H-M   'P 1'
#
loop_
_entity.id
_entity.type
_entity.pdbx_description
1 polymer ?
#
loop_
_entity_poly.entity_id
_entity_poly.type
_entity_poly.pdbx_seq_one_letter_code
_entity_poly.pdbx_strand_id
1 'polypeptide(L)'
;IAYGRDVIVVWGVLRGTSRGPWLGVPPGGGTFAVPFTNVVPFQDGLMTGESLYFDLATLCAQAGLDLARVRAAATSRAAADG
;
A
#
# COMPACT_ATOMS: atom_id res chain seq x y z
N ILE A 1 16.23 -1.39 -7.52
CA ILE A 1 16.46 -0.33 -6.50
C ILE A 1 17.20 0.82 -7.16
N ALA A 2 16.85 2.05 -6.80
CA ALA A 2 17.55 3.28 -7.14
C ALA A 2 17.69 4.11 -5.87
N TYR A 3 18.74 4.92 -5.75
CA TYR A 3 18.96 5.77 -4.58
C TYR A 3 19.53 7.12 -5.00
N GLY A 4 19.19 8.14 -4.22
CA GLY A 4 19.75 9.49 -4.29
C GLY A 4 20.34 9.89 -2.95
N ARG A 5 20.58 11.20 -2.77
CA ARG A 5 21.15 11.73 -1.51
C ARG A 5 20.26 11.44 -0.30
N ASP A 6 18.96 11.71 -0.45
CA ASP A 6 17.98 11.69 0.66
C ASP A 6 16.75 10.83 0.30
N VAL A 7 16.91 9.85 -0.59
CA VAL A 7 15.80 9.02 -1.06
C VAL A 7 16.28 7.64 -1.49
N ILE A 8 15.49 6.62 -1.15
CA ILE A 8 15.59 5.28 -1.73
C ILE A 8 14.28 4.96 -2.45
N VAL A 9 14.39 4.42 -3.66
CA VAL A 9 13.26 3.91 -4.44
C VAL A 9 13.47 2.41 -4.69
N VAL A 10 12.52 1.60 -4.23
CA VAL A 10 12.52 0.15 -4.42
C VAL A 10 11.27 -0.25 -5.20
N TRP A 11 11.39 -1.24 -6.08
CA TRP A 11 10.25 -1.82 -6.78
C TRP A 11 10.34 -3.33 -6.73
N GLY A 12 9.18 -3.99 -6.83
CA GLY A 12 9.08 -5.44 -6.77
C GLY A 12 7.64 -5.90 -6.90
N VAL A 13 7.35 -7.08 -6.35
CA VAL A 13 6.00 -7.63 -6.28
C VAL A 13 5.58 -7.76 -4.83
N LEU A 14 4.52 -7.07 -4.45
CA LEU A 14 3.87 -7.19 -3.16
C LEU A 14 2.96 -8.43 -3.20
N ARG A 15 3.21 -9.39 -2.29
CA ARG A 15 2.45 -10.64 -2.20
C ARG A 15 1.81 -10.77 -0.82
N GLY A 16 0.60 -11.30 -0.77
CA GLY A 16 -0.06 -11.54 0.51
C GLY A 16 -1.36 -12.33 0.39
N THR A 17 -1.95 -12.59 1.56
CA THR A 17 -3.27 -13.22 1.70
C THR A 17 -4.13 -12.35 2.60
N SER A 18 -5.34 -12.02 2.17
CA SER A 18 -6.29 -11.23 2.96
C SER A 18 -6.89 -12.09 4.08
N ARG A 19 -6.27 -12.06 5.26
CA ARG A 19 -6.67 -12.87 6.44
C ARG A 19 -7.27 -12.06 7.59
N GLY A 20 -7.02 -10.75 7.62
CA GLY A 20 -7.53 -9.84 8.64
C GLY A 20 -8.18 -8.60 8.03
N PRO A 21 -8.88 -7.80 8.84
CA PRO A 21 -9.49 -6.58 8.36
C PRO A 21 -8.42 -5.60 7.85
N TRP A 22 -8.71 -4.93 6.74
CA TRP A 22 -7.85 -3.91 6.16
C TRP A 22 -8.62 -2.60 6.01
N LEU A 23 -8.17 -1.55 6.71
CA LEU A 23 -8.89 -0.27 6.81
C LEU A 23 -10.34 -0.43 7.31
N GLY A 24 -10.58 -1.42 8.18
CA GLY A 24 -11.94 -1.75 8.67
C GLY A 24 -12.79 -2.57 7.68
N VAL A 25 -12.30 -2.83 6.47
CA VAL A 25 -12.96 -3.73 5.51
C VAL A 25 -12.65 -5.18 5.91
N PRO A 26 -13.66 -6.06 6.07
CA PRO A 26 -13.44 -7.48 6.37
C PRO A 26 -12.53 -8.17 5.33
N PRO A 27 -11.79 -9.23 5.73
CA PRO A 27 -10.92 -9.94 4.80
C PRO A 27 -11.71 -10.61 3.66
N GLY A 28 -11.11 -10.63 2.48
CA GLY A 28 -11.67 -11.30 1.29
C GLY A 28 -11.24 -12.76 1.14
N GLY A 29 -10.23 -13.21 1.91
CA GLY A 29 -9.71 -14.58 1.87
C GLY A 29 -8.79 -14.89 0.69
N GLY A 30 -8.74 -14.04 -0.34
CA GLY A 30 -7.92 -14.24 -1.53
C GLY A 30 -6.44 -13.94 -1.32
N THR A 31 -5.61 -14.48 -2.22
CA THR A 31 -4.19 -14.16 -2.33
C THR A 31 -3.96 -13.14 -3.45
N PHE A 32 -2.98 -12.25 -3.29
CA PHE A 32 -2.64 -11.26 -4.29
C PHE A 32 -1.14 -11.20 -4.56
N ALA A 33 -0.78 -10.75 -5.75
CA ALA A 33 0.57 -10.45 -6.21
C ALA A 33 0.50 -9.24 -7.16
N VAL A 34 0.91 -8.07 -6.69
CA VAL A 34 0.85 -6.83 -7.48
C VAL A 34 2.23 -6.18 -7.57
N PRO A 35 2.62 -5.63 -8.74
CA PRO A 35 3.78 -4.76 -8.81
C PRO A 35 3.62 -3.57 -7.86
N PHE A 36 4.70 -3.17 -7.21
CA PHE A 36 4.72 -1.97 -6.38
C PHE A 36 6.00 -1.16 -6.58
N THR A 37 5.93 0.11 -6.19
CA THR A 37 7.08 1.00 -5.98
C THR A 37 6.98 1.61 -4.60
N ASN A 38 8.05 1.55 -3.80
CA ASN A 38 8.17 2.24 -2.52
C ASN A 38 9.17 3.40 -2.66
N VAL A 39 8.74 4.62 -2.34
CA VAL A 39 9.56 5.83 -2.29
C VAL A 39 9.75 6.22 -0.83
N VAL A 40 11.00 6.20 -0.36
CA VAL A 40 11.36 6.40 1.04
C VAL A 40 12.28 7.62 1.15
N PRO A 41 11.77 8.80 1.55
CA PRO A 41 12.61 9.95 1.88
C PRO A 41 13.37 9.74 3.20
N PHE A 42 14.56 10.32 3.28
CA PHE A 42 15.43 10.29 4.46
C PHE A 42 15.80 11.70 4.91
N GLN A 43 16.02 11.86 6.21
CA GLN A 43 16.63 13.04 6.82
C GLN A 43 17.52 12.57 7.98
N ASP A 44 18.76 13.06 8.03
CA ASP A 44 19.74 12.70 9.07
C ASP A 44 19.94 11.18 9.23
N GLY A 45 19.88 10.44 8.11
CA GLY A 45 20.03 8.99 8.07
C GLY A 45 18.80 8.19 8.52
N LEU A 46 17.68 8.84 8.85
CA LEU A 46 16.43 8.21 9.25
C LEU A 46 15.35 8.35 8.17
N MET A 47 14.47 7.35 8.06
CA MET A 47 13.29 7.45 7.19
C MET A 47 12.33 8.50 7.75
N THR A 48 11.94 9.47 6.92
CA THR A 48 10.92 10.46 7.32
C THR A 48 9.50 9.99 6.99
N GLY A 49 9.36 8.92 6.22
CA GLY A 49 8.11 8.30 5.86
C GLY A 49 8.28 7.39 4.65
N GLU A 50 7.17 6.91 4.10
CA GLU A 50 7.18 6.15 2.85
C GLU A 50 5.90 6.37 2.03
N SER A 51 6.01 6.19 0.72
CA SER A 51 4.88 6.16 -0.21
C SER A 51 4.94 4.91 -1.08
N LEU A 52 3.98 4.01 -0.88
CA LEU A 52 3.82 2.81 -1.70
C LEU A 52 2.79 3.05 -2.82
N TYR A 53 3.23 2.83 -4.05
CA TYR A 53 2.40 2.85 -5.24
C TYR A 53 2.17 1.44 -5.74
N PHE A 54 0.92 1.04 -5.88
CA PHE A 54 0.51 -0.24 -6.45
C PHE A 54 -0.90 -0.11 -7.05
N ASP A 55 -1.27 -1.06 -7.90
CA ASP A 55 -2.63 -1.12 -8.44
C ASP A 55 -3.60 -1.68 -7.38
N LEU A 56 -4.33 -0.77 -6.74
CA LEU A 56 -5.35 -1.10 -5.75
C LEU A 56 -6.47 -1.96 -6.33
N ALA A 57 -6.89 -1.71 -7.57
CA ALA A 57 -7.99 -2.45 -8.19
C ALA A 57 -7.59 -3.91 -8.42
N THR A 58 -6.38 -4.13 -8.95
CA THR A 58 -5.83 -5.48 -9.13
C THR A 58 -5.66 -6.19 -7.79
N LEU A 59 -5.15 -5.50 -6.76
CA LEU A 59 -5.05 -6.07 -5.41
C LEU A 59 -6.42 -6.51 -4.89
N CYS A 60 -7.43 -5.63 -4.94
CA CYS A 60 -8.76 -5.94 -4.44
C CYS A 60 -9.41 -7.11 -5.18
N ALA A 61 -9.31 -7.14 -6.52
CA ALA A 61 -9.84 -8.22 -7.33
C ALA A 61 -9.22 -9.59 -6.98
N GLN A 62 -7.90 -9.66 -6.78
CA GLN A 62 -7.21 -10.90 -6.41
C GLN A 62 -7.45 -11.31 -4.95
N ALA A 63 -7.47 -10.33 -4.04
CA ALA A 63 -7.65 -10.54 -2.61
C ALA A 63 -9.10 -10.84 -2.19
N GLY A 64 -10.07 -10.69 -3.10
CA GLY A 64 -11.50 -10.85 -2.81
C GLY A 64 -12.10 -9.68 -2.02
N LEU A 65 -11.58 -8.46 -2.19
CA LEU A 65 -12.00 -7.26 -1.48
C LEU A 65 -12.88 -6.36 -2.33
N ASP A 66 -13.83 -5.67 -1.70
CA ASP A 66 -14.63 -4.64 -2.35
C ASP A 66 -13.82 -3.34 -2.50
N LEU A 67 -13.42 -3.04 -3.73
CA LEU A 67 -12.63 -1.85 -4.09
C LEU A 67 -13.30 -0.54 -3.65
N ALA A 68 -14.62 -0.42 -3.75
CA ALA A 68 -15.33 0.80 -3.40
C ALA A 68 -15.26 1.05 -1.88
N ARG A 69 -15.44 -0.01 -1.08
CA ARG A 69 -15.30 0.08 0.38
C ARG A 69 -13.88 0.42 0.80
N VAL A 70 -12.87 -0.20 0.18
CA VAL A 70 -11.46 0.08 0.48
C VAL A 70 -11.10 1.52 0.15
N ARG A 71 -11.55 2.05 -1.00
CA ARG A 71 -11.33 3.47 -1.36
C ARG A 71 -12.00 4.41 -0.38
N ALA A 72 -13.26 4.17 -0.03
CA ALA A 72 -13.99 5.00 0.94
C ALA A 72 -13.26 5.03 2.30
N ALA A 73 -12.84 3.87 2.80
CA ALA A 73 -12.11 3.78 4.06
C ALA A 73 -10.73 4.50 4.01
N ALA A 74 -10.00 4.39 2.90
CA ALA A 74 -8.74 5.08 2.71
C ALA A 74 -8.92 6.61 2.70
N THR A 75 -9.95 7.12 2.01
CA THR A 75 -10.27 8.55 1.99
C THR A 75 -10.66 9.06 3.37
N SER A 76 -11.47 8.32 4.13
CA SER A 76 -11.85 8.72 5.50
C SER A 76 -10.65 8.79 6.44
N ARG A 77 -9.68 7.88 6.29
CA ARG A 77 -8.43 7.89 7.06
C ARG A 77 -7.56 9.09 6.69
N ALA A 78 -7.34 9.33 5.40
CA ALA A 78 -6.54 10.46 4.92
C ALA A 78 -7.10 11.82 5.37
N ALA A 79 -8.43 11.96 5.44
CA ALA A 79 -9.08 13.16 5.94
C ALA A 79 -8.95 13.36 7.47
N ALA A 80 -8.64 12.30 8.23
CA ALA A 80 -8.44 12.38 9.68
C ALA A 80 -6.99 12.71 10.06
N ASP A 81 -6.05 12.47 9.13
CA ASP A 81 -4.60 12.69 9.33
C ASP A 81 -4.15 14.10 8.90
N GLY A 82 -5.06 14.94 8.37
CA GLY A 82 -4.79 16.33 7.92
C GLY A 82 -5.52 17.37 8.76
#